data_AF-A0A8I2ZD73-F1
#
_entry.id   AF-A0A8I2ZD73-F1
#
_cell.length_a   1.000
_cell.length_b   1.000
_cell.length_c   1.000
_cell.angle_alpha   90.00
_cell.angle_beta   90.00
_cell.angle_gamma   90.00
#
_symmetry.space_group_name_H-M   'P 1'
#
loop_
_entity.id
_entity.type
_entity.pdbx_description
1 polymer ?
#
loop_
_entity_poly.entity_id
_entity_poly.type
_entity_poly.pdbx_seq_one_letter_code
_entity_poly.pdbx_strand_id
1 'polypeptide(L)'
;MNAGSVSFPLPRCLDNGEYLVRFEHIALHSASSSGGAQLYLSCGQIRVSGGSGGYKPARLLSFPGAYNANDPGLLLNIYYPVPTSYTPPGGPVGSC
;
A
#
# COMPACT_ATOMS: atom_id res chain seq x y z
N MET A 1 -5.57 -12.88 8.14
CA MET A 1 -4.76 -13.46 7.04
C MET A 1 -4.45 -14.90 7.40
N ASN A 2 -4.71 -15.86 6.50
CA ASN A 2 -4.18 -17.22 6.66
C ASN A 2 -2.72 -17.34 6.15
N ALA A 3 -2.20 -16.31 5.49
CA ALA A 3 -0.79 -16.19 5.12
C ALA A 3 -0.02 -15.45 6.25
N GLY A 4 0.98 -16.11 6.83
CA GLY A 4 1.83 -15.55 7.89
C GLY A 4 3.00 -14.70 7.39
N SER A 5 3.18 -14.58 6.07
CA SER A 5 4.24 -13.81 5.44
C SER A 5 3.81 -13.25 4.08
N VAL A 6 4.49 -12.19 3.64
CA VAL A 6 4.32 -11.55 2.34
C VAL A 6 5.71 -11.33 1.73
N SER A 7 5.85 -11.64 0.44
CA SER A 7 7.07 -11.38 -0.32
C SER A 7 6.84 -10.23 -1.29
N PHE A 8 7.84 -9.37 -1.46
CA PHE A 8 7.80 -8.25 -2.41
C PHE A 8 9.18 -8.10 -3.06
N PRO A 9 9.25 -7.70 -4.34
CA PRO A 9 10.52 -7.38 -4.97
C PRO A 9 11.01 -6.01 -4.50
N LEU A 10 12.27 -5.94 -4.07
CA LEU A 10 12.94 -4.67 -3.81
C LEU A 10 13.42 -4.08 -5.16
N PRO A 11 12.95 -2.88 -5.57
CA PRO A 11 13.32 -2.31 -6.86
C PRO A 11 14.83 -2.04 -6.97
N ARG A 12 15.45 -2.47 -8.08
CA ARG A 12 16.90 -2.32 -8.27
C ARG A 12 17.35 -0.89 -8.55
N CYS A 13 16.46 -0.03 -9.04
CA CYS A 13 16.75 1.38 -9.31
C CYS A 13 16.75 2.27 -8.06
N LEU A 14 16.48 1.71 -6.87
CA LEU A 14 16.63 2.48 -5.63
C LEU A 14 18.08 2.90 -5.42
N ASP A 15 18.28 4.07 -4.83
CA ASP A 15 19.58 4.46 -4.31
C ASP A 15 19.93 3.58 -3.10
N ASN A 16 21.22 3.40 -2.85
CA ASN A 16 21.68 2.72 -1.65
C ASN A 16 21.40 3.62 -0.42
N GLY A 17 21.00 3.03 0.70
CA GLY A 17 20.73 3.80 1.93
C GLY A 17 19.75 3.12 2.88
N GLU A 18 19.35 3.85 3.92
CA GLU A 18 18.36 3.40 4.90
C GLU A 18 16.94 3.72 4.42
N TYR A 19 16.03 2.75 4.53
CA TYR A 19 14.63 2.88 4.15
C TYR A 19 13.70 2.28 5.20
N LEU A 20 12.51 2.85 5.30
CA LEU A 20 11.37 2.23 5.97
C LEU A 20 10.52 1.48 4.94
N VAL A 21 10.25 0.21 5.20
CA VAL A 21 9.28 -0.60 4.43
C VAL A 21 7.99 -0.65 5.21
N ARG A 22 6.95 0.02 4.70
CA ARG A 22 5.60 -0.01 5.26
C ARG A 22 4.84 -1.21 4.72
N PHE A 23 4.47 -2.13 5.59
CA PHE A 23 3.57 -3.24 5.31
C PHE A 23 2.17 -2.88 5.79
N GLU A 24 1.16 -3.18 4.98
CA GLU A 24 -0.23 -2.92 5.33
C GLU A 24 -1.16 -3.99 4.79
N HIS A 25 -2.12 -4.38 5.62
CA HIS A 25 -3.30 -5.15 5.23
C HIS A 25 -4.55 -4.32 5.56
N ILE A 26 -5.42 -4.14 4.56
CA ILE A 26 -6.67 -3.38 4.72
C ILE A 26 -7.83 -4.37 4.71
N ALA A 27 -8.50 -4.55 5.86
CA ALA A 27 -9.68 -5.41 5.95
C ALA A 27 -10.94 -4.61 5.62
N LEU A 28 -11.70 -5.09 4.63
CA LEU A 28 -12.83 -4.36 4.02
C LEU A 28 -14.20 -4.89 4.46
N HIS A 29 -14.26 -5.85 5.38
CA HIS A 29 -15.50 -6.51 5.79
C HIS A 29 -16.52 -5.55 6.45
N SER A 30 -16.07 -4.40 6.95
CA SER A 30 -16.94 -3.34 7.49
C SER A 30 -16.88 -2.04 6.69
N ALA A 31 -16.27 -2.05 5.49
CA ALA A 31 -15.98 -0.84 4.70
C ALA A 31 -17.20 -0.28 3.92
N SER A 32 -18.42 -0.78 4.19
CA SER A 32 -19.64 -0.24 3.57
C SER A 32 -20.05 1.13 4.14
N SER A 33 -19.42 1.55 5.24
CA SER A 33 -19.57 2.88 5.84
C SER A 33 -18.23 3.59 5.89
N SER A 34 -18.24 4.93 5.75
CA SER A 34 -17.01 5.73 5.80
C SER A 34 -16.28 5.51 7.12
N GLY A 35 -14.98 5.24 7.06
CA GLY A 35 -14.16 4.88 8.23
C GLY A 35 -14.30 3.43 8.71
N GLY A 36 -15.06 2.59 8.01
CA GLY A 36 -15.24 1.17 8.37
C GLY A 36 -14.10 0.24 7.92
N ALA A 37 -13.25 0.67 6.98
CA ALA A 37 -12.06 -0.08 6.58
C ALA A 37 -11.03 -0.11 7.73
N GLN A 38 -10.45 -1.29 7.98
CA GLN A 38 -9.49 -1.50 9.07
C GLN A 38 -8.08 -1.66 8.52
N LEU A 39 -7.18 -0.72 8.86
CA LEU A 39 -5.81 -0.67 8.36
C LEU A 39 -4.86 -1.27 9.41
N TYR A 40 -4.32 -2.45 9.12
CA TYR A 40 -3.32 -3.14 9.94
C TYR A 40 -1.94 -2.90 9.33
N LEU A 41 -1.07 -2.13 10.00
CA LEU A 41 0.21 -1.72 9.43
C LEU A 41 1.38 -1.89 10.39
N SER A 42 2.58 -1.99 9.82
CA SER A 42 3.86 -1.94 10.53
C SER A 42 4.97 -1.48 9.59
N CYS A 43 6.08 -0.95 10.14
CA CYS A 43 7.25 -0.56 9.36
C CYS A 43 8.47 -1.42 9.74
N GLY A 44 9.16 -1.97 8.74
CA GLY A 44 10.48 -2.56 8.88
C GLY A 44 11.58 -1.57 8.48
N GLN A 45 12.74 -1.64 9.13
CA GLN A 45 13.91 -0.84 8.75
C GLN A 45 14.86 -1.71 7.93
N ILE A 46 15.28 -1.22 6.77
CA ILE A 46 16.22 -1.93 5.89
C ILE A 46 17.32 -0.99 5.42
N ARG A 47 18.48 -1.58 5.11
CA ARG A 47 19.55 -0.91 4.37
C ARG A 47 19.64 -1.49 2.97
N VAL A 48 19.35 -0.69 1.96
CA VAL A 48 19.45 -1.04 0.55
C VAL A 48 20.91 -0.93 0.11
N SER A 49 21.40 -1.98 -0.56
CA SER A 49 22.73 -2.05 -1.15
C SER A 49 22.68 -2.73 -2.52
N GLY A 50 23.57 -2.34 -3.44
CA GLY A 50 23.62 -2.89 -4.80
C GLY A 50 22.52 -2.35 -5.73
N GLY A 51 21.87 -1.26 -5.34
CA GLY A 51 20.96 -0.52 -6.20
C GLY A 51 21.73 0.22 -7.30
N SER A 52 21.14 0.31 -8.49
CA SER A 52 21.68 1.11 -9.59
C SER A 52 21.45 2.61 -9.41
N GLY A 53 20.59 2.99 -8.45
CA GLY A 53 20.17 4.36 -8.22
C GLY A 53 19.30 4.95 -9.32
N GLY A 54 18.92 6.21 -9.12
CA GLY A 54 18.20 7.02 -10.12
C GLY A 54 16.68 6.85 -10.15
N TYR A 55 16.09 6.12 -9.20
CA TYR A 55 14.64 6.09 -9.01
C TYR A 55 14.11 7.48 -8.70
N LYS A 56 13.32 8.03 -9.62
CA LYS A 56 12.66 9.34 -9.50
C LYS A 56 11.15 9.15 -9.58
N PRO A 57 10.47 8.89 -8.46
CA PRO A 57 9.02 8.73 -8.47
C PRO A 57 8.37 10.03 -8.95
N ALA A 58 7.45 9.93 -9.91
CA ALA A 58 6.72 11.09 -10.43
C ALA A 58 5.92 11.82 -9.33
N ARG A 59 5.51 11.09 -8.30
CA ARG A 59 4.86 11.64 -7.10
C ARG A 59 5.19 10.78 -5.89
N LEU A 60 5.58 11.44 -4.80
CA LEU A 60 5.64 10.84 -3.47
C LEU A 60 4.33 11.08 -2.72
N LEU A 61 4.01 10.17 -1.81
CA LEU A 61 2.81 10.20 -0.98
C LEU A 61 3.19 10.43 0.49
N SER A 62 2.28 11.07 1.23
CA SER A 62 2.43 11.33 2.66
C SER A 62 1.44 10.50 3.46
N PHE A 63 1.86 9.99 4.62
CA PHE A 63 0.99 9.31 5.56
C PHE A 63 1.07 10.03 6.91
N PRO A 64 -0.01 10.67 7.40
CA PRO A 64 -1.35 10.76 6.78
C PRO A 64 -1.39 11.68 5.54
N GLY A 65 -2.40 11.50 4.69
CA GLY A 65 -2.67 12.35 3.51
C GLY A 65 -2.89 11.59 2.19
N ALA A 66 -2.26 10.43 2.01
CA ALA A 66 -2.37 9.62 0.80
C ALA A 66 -3.73 8.96 0.61
N TYR A 67 -4.43 8.70 1.72
CA TYR A 67 -5.73 8.02 1.76
C TYR A 67 -6.82 8.98 2.23
N ASN A 68 -7.99 8.87 1.62
CA ASN A 68 -9.23 9.46 2.07
C ASN A 68 -10.21 8.37 2.51
N ALA A 69 -10.97 8.59 3.58
CA ALA A 69 -11.96 7.62 4.06
C ALA A 69 -13.04 7.29 3.02
N ASN A 70 -13.22 8.15 2.01
CA ASN A 70 -14.17 7.96 0.91
C ASN A 70 -13.51 7.47 -0.38
N ASP A 71 -12.22 7.10 -0.36
CA ASP A 71 -11.59 6.47 -1.52
C ASP A 71 -12.36 5.19 -1.91
N PRO A 72 -12.53 4.87 -3.20
CA PRO A 72 -13.33 3.72 -3.64
C PRO A 72 -12.79 2.37 -3.16
N GLY A 73 -11.51 2.31 -2.78
CA GLY A 73 -10.90 1.13 -2.14
C GLY A 73 -11.09 1.06 -0.62
N LEU A 74 -11.61 2.12 0.01
CA LEU A 74 -11.79 2.25 1.46
C LEU A 74 -13.27 2.43 1.87
N LEU A 75 -14.14 2.83 0.95
CA LEU A 75 -15.58 2.90 1.09
C LEU A 75 -16.25 2.09 -0.02
N LEU A 76 -16.57 0.83 0.28
CA LEU A 76 -17.20 -0.10 -0.65
C LEU A 76 -17.91 -1.24 0.08
N ASN A 77 -18.98 -1.76 -0.53
CA ASN A 77 -19.61 -2.99 -0.09
C ASN A 77 -19.02 -4.18 -0.86
N ILE A 78 -18.28 -5.04 -0.17
CA ILE A 78 -17.69 -6.25 -0.79
C ILE A 78 -18.67 -7.43 -0.91
N TYR A 79 -19.86 -7.33 -0.30
CA TYR A 79 -20.80 -8.45 -0.20
C TYR A 79 -21.86 -8.48 -1.31
N TYR A 80 -22.55 -7.36 -1.57
CA TYR A 80 -23.62 -7.34 -2.58
C TYR A 80 -23.94 -5.92 -3.12
N PRO A 81 -24.03 -5.73 -4.45
CA PRO A 81 -23.53 -6.66 -5.47
C PRO A 81 -22.02 -6.87 -5.29
N VAL A 82 -21.54 -8.10 -5.55
CA VAL A 82 -20.11 -8.42 -5.39
C VAL A 82 -19.32 -7.58 -6.41
N PRO A 83 -18.35 -6.76 -5.97
CA PRO A 83 -17.54 -5.97 -6.89
C PRO A 83 -16.74 -6.87 -7.83
N THR A 84 -16.74 -6.55 -9.13
CA THR A 84 -15.92 -7.24 -10.14
C THR A 84 -14.54 -6.61 -10.32
N SER A 85 -14.29 -5.47 -9.67
CA SER A 85 -13.02 -4.77 -9.68
C SER A 85 -12.77 -4.12 -8.32
N TYR A 86 -11.49 -3.88 -8.02
CA TYR A 86 -11.05 -3.20 -6.81
C TYR A 86 -9.91 -2.25 -7.16
N THR A 87 -10.03 -1.00 -6.74
CA THR A 87 -8.98 0.01 -6.88
C THR A 87 -8.33 0.25 -5.52
N PRO A 88 -7.10 -0.26 -5.27
CA PRO A 88 -6.41 -0.01 -4.03
C PRO A 88 -6.17 1.49 -3.80
N PRO A 89 -6.24 1.98 -2.55
CA PRO A 89 -5.87 3.35 -2.24
C PRO A 89 -4.35 3.53 -2.37
N GLY A 90 -3.88 4.76 -2.60
CA GLY A 90 -2.44 5.06 -2.69
C GLY A 90 -1.85 5.08 -4.10
N GLY A 91 -2.69 5.09 -5.13
CA GLY A 91 -2.25 5.34 -6.50
C GLY A 91 -1.46 4.18 -7.14
N PRO A 92 -0.76 4.44 -8.26
CA PRO A 92 -0.09 3.40 -9.03
C PRO A 92 1.14 2.83 -8.30
N VAL A 93 1.43 1.56 -8.55
CA VAL A 93 2.64 0.89 -8.05
C VAL A 93 3.86 1.55 -8.69
N GLY A 94 4.81 1.98 -7.86
CA GLY A 94 6.09 2.51 -8.35
C GLY A 94 6.91 1.41 -9.04
N SER A 95 7.46 1.71 -10.21
CA SER A 95 8.35 0.82 -10.95
C SER A 95 9.63 1.54 -11.35
N CYS A 96 10.68 0.75 -11.57
CA CYS A 96 11.68 1.13 -12.58
C CYS A 96 11.02 0.97 -13.97
#